data_AF-A0A386UL74-F1
#
_entry.id   AF-A0A386UL74-F1
#
_cell.length_a   1.000
_cell.length_b   1.000
_cell.length_c   1.000
_cell.angle_alpha   90.00
_cell.angle_beta   90.00
_cell.angle_gamma   90.00
#
_symmetry.space_group_name_H-M   'P 1'
#
loop_
_entity.id
_entity.type
_entity.pdbx_description
1 polymer ?
#
loop_
_entity_poly.entity_id
_entity_poly.type
_entity_poly.pdbx_seq_one_letter_code
_entity_poly.pdbx_strand_id
1 'polypeptide(L)'
;MPQATTRRDLIATLPGLAVLLATEPAAGRAPPTAAPPRPAFRTARRAWHRAWQRYAALDRRAAACGFETTEPGRAALARMDALLVRIDRIETALARTPARNHAELRIKIEVLSLDGALRPEFLDAVREDVEHMLLT
;
A
#
# COMPACT_ATOMS: atom_id res chain seq x y z
N MET A 1 19.83 -21.48 21.00
CA MET A 1 18.53 -21.12 21.59
C MET A 1 17.88 -20.11 20.67
N PRO A 2 16.91 -20.48 19.81
CA PRO A 2 16.16 -19.48 19.06
C PRO A 2 15.21 -18.77 20.04
N GLN A 3 15.28 -17.45 20.09
CA GLN A 3 14.38 -16.61 20.88
C GLN A 3 12.94 -16.87 20.46
N ALA A 4 12.04 -16.98 21.45
CA ALA A 4 10.61 -17.03 21.22
C ALA A 4 10.18 -15.73 20.52
N THR A 5 10.05 -15.79 19.20
CA THR A 5 9.48 -14.71 18.38
C THR A 5 8.02 -14.55 18.81
N THR A 6 7.72 -13.45 19.48
CA THR A 6 6.39 -13.18 20.01
C THR A 6 5.42 -13.06 18.82
N ARG A 7 4.12 -13.35 19.00
CA ARG A 7 3.10 -13.12 17.95
C ARG A 7 3.16 -11.69 17.39
N ARG A 8 3.55 -10.72 18.22
CA ARG A 8 3.85 -9.32 17.90
C ARG A 8 5.01 -9.15 16.91
N ASP A 9 6.08 -9.92 17.09
CA ASP A 9 7.27 -9.90 16.22
C ASP A 9 6.98 -10.60 14.89
N LEU A 10 6.14 -11.64 14.90
CA LEU A 10 5.63 -12.27 13.69
C LEU A 10 4.83 -11.27 12.83
N ILE A 11 3.90 -10.51 13.42
CA ILE A 11 3.11 -9.47 12.71
C ILE A 11 4.01 -8.36 12.12
N ALA A 12 5.11 -8.02 12.79
CA ALA A 12 6.03 -6.97 12.35
C ALA A 12 6.92 -7.38 11.15
N THR A 13 6.92 -8.65 10.73
CA THR A 13 7.71 -9.14 9.60
C THR A 13 6.84 -9.33 8.35
N LEU A 14 7.37 -8.97 7.17
CA LEU A 14 6.71 -9.19 5.88
C LEU A 14 6.17 -10.64 5.70
N PRO A 15 6.91 -11.69 6.11
CA PRO A 15 6.39 -13.07 6.11
C PRO A 15 5.18 -13.28 7.03
N GLY A 16 5.12 -12.67 8.21
CA GLY A 16 3.97 -12.83 9.11
C GLY A 16 2.72 -12.10 8.64
N LEU A 17 2.87 -10.94 7.98
CA LEU A 17 1.77 -10.30 7.24
C LEU A 17 1.31 -11.16 6.07
N ALA A 18 2.24 -11.79 5.33
CA ALA A 18 1.89 -12.70 4.23
C ALA A 18 1.11 -13.93 4.73
N VAL A 19 1.48 -14.49 5.89
CA VAL A 19 0.74 -15.60 6.53
C VAL A 19 -0.67 -15.17 6.95
N LEU A 20 -0.83 -13.97 7.54
CA LEU A 20 -2.15 -13.42 7.90
C LEU A 20 -3.05 -13.16 6.68
N LEU A 21 -2.45 -12.76 5.55
CA LEU A 21 -3.17 -12.56 4.29
C LEU A 21 -3.44 -13.87 3.52
N ALA A 22 -2.68 -14.93 3.81
CA ALA A 22 -2.78 -16.24 3.16
C ALA A 22 -3.74 -17.21 3.86
N THR A 23 -4.17 -16.92 5.10
CA THR A 23 -5.20 -17.71 5.77
C THR A 23 -6.56 -17.50 5.12
N GLU A 24 -6.82 -18.28 4.07
CA GLU A 24 -8.17 -18.65 3.65
C GLU A 24 -8.90 -19.31 4.84
N PRO A 25 -10.22 -19.07 5.01
CA PRO A 25 -10.97 -19.67 6.10
C PRO A 25 -10.88 -21.21 5.99
N ALA A 26 -10.57 -21.86 7.11
CA ALA A 26 -10.51 -23.30 7.22
C ALA A 26 -11.78 -23.94 6.62
N ALA A 27 -11.56 -24.91 5.72
CA ALA A 27 -12.62 -25.61 4.99
C ALA A 27 -13.71 -26.10 5.95
N GLY A 28 -14.93 -25.57 5.79
CA GLY A 28 -16.11 -26.02 6.54
C GLY A 28 -16.94 -24.90 7.19
N ARG A 29 -16.42 -23.67 7.29
CA ARG A 29 -17.22 -22.50 7.68
C ARG A 29 -17.55 -21.72 6.41
N ALA A 30 -18.84 -21.51 6.11
CA ALA A 30 -19.23 -20.59 5.05
C ALA A 30 -18.45 -19.28 5.24
N PRO A 31 -17.75 -18.76 4.22
CA PRO A 31 -16.97 -17.55 4.40
C PRO A 31 -17.93 -16.48 4.93
N PRO A 32 -17.59 -15.75 6.02
CA PRO A 32 -18.32 -14.53 6.32
C PRO A 32 -18.22 -13.72 5.04
N THR A 33 -19.33 -13.52 4.33
CA THR A 33 -19.38 -12.96 2.98
C THR A 33 -18.43 -11.77 2.94
N ALA A 34 -17.25 -11.93 2.32
CA ALA A 34 -16.16 -10.99 2.49
C ALA A 34 -16.64 -9.66 1.93
N ALA A 35 -17.04 -8.74 2.82
CA ALA A 35 -17.69 -7.52 2.41
C ALA A 35 -16.77 -6.80 1.43
N PRO A 36 -17.28 -6.34 0.26
CA PRO A 36 -16.43 -5.69 -0.71
C PRO A 36 -15.75 -4.47 -0.08
N PRO A 37 -14.49 -4.16 -0.45
CA PRO A 37 -13.78 -3.02 0.10
C PRO A 37 -14.58 -1.74 -0.09
N ARG A 38 -14.62 -0.89 0.94
CA ARG A 38 -15.33 0.39 0.87
C ARG A 38 -14.82 1.24 -0.31
N PRO A 39 -15.66 2.13 -0.86
CA PRO A 39 -15.27 3.03 -1.94
C PRO A 39 -13.97 3.80 -1.68
N ALA A 40 -13.67 4.15 -0.43
CA ALA A 40 -12.43 4.83 -0.06
C ALA A 40 -11.18 4.04 -0.47
N PHE A 41 -11.11 2.74 -0.12
CA PHE A 41 -9.99 1.87 -0.48
C PHE A 41 -9.88 1.65 -1.99
N ARG A 42 -11.01 1.35 -2.65
CA ARG A 42 -11.02 1.14 -4.10
C ARG A 42 -10.60 2.40 -4.87
N THR A 43 -11.04 3.56 -4.41
CA THR A 43 -10.71 4.85 -5.01
C THR A 43 -9.24 5.20 -4.80
N ALA A 44 -8.73 5.04 -3.57
CA ALA A 44 -7.33 5.26 -3.24
C ALA A 44 -6.42 4.39 -4.12
N ARG A 45 -6.68 3.07 -4.18
CA ARG A 45 -5.91 2.15 -5.02
C ARG A 45 -5.90 2.57 -6.49
N ARG A 46 -7.07 2.86 -7.07
CA ARG A 46 -7.18 3.29 -8.47
C ARG A 46 -6.49 4.63 -8.73
N ALA A 47 -6.51 5.55 -7.76
CA ALA A 47 -5.84 6.85 -7.87
C ALA A 47 -4.32 6.69 -7.80
N TRP A 48 -3.83 5.86 -6.89
CA TRP A 48 -2.42 5.54 -6.70
C TRP A 48 -1.83 4.87 -7.95
N HIS A 49 -2.47 3.81 -8.48
CA HIS A 49 -2.04 3.15 -9.72
C HIS A 49 -1.97 4.12 -10.91
N ARG A 50 -2.98 4.99 -11.05
CA ARG A 50 -2.99 5.99 -12.12
C ARG A 50 -1.89 7.05 -11.95
N ALA A 51 -1.55 7.42 -10.72
CA ALA A 51 -0.46 8.35 -10.46
C ALA A 51 0.89 7.73 -10.83
N TRP A 52 1.15 6.48 -10.43
CA TRP A 52 2.37 5.76 -10.78
C TRP A 52 2.52 5.50 -12.28
N GLN A 53 1.45 5.12 -12.97
CA GLN A 53 1.47 4.97 -14.43
C GLN A 53 1.85 6.28 -15.14
N ARG A 54 1.32 7.41 -14.66
CA ARG A 54 1.67 8.74 -15.20
C ARG A 54 3.11 9.12 -14.87
N TYR A 55 3.57 8.82 -13.66
CA TYR A 55 4.94 9.05 -13.24
C TYR A 55 5.91 8.31 -14.17
N ALA A 56 5.71 7.01 -14.39
CA ALA A 56 6.54 6.20 -15.28
C ALA A 56 6.51 6.70 -16.74
N ALA A 57 5.37 7.23 -17.21
CA ALA A 57 5.29 7.82 -18.55
C ALA A 57 6.08 9.14 -18.65
N LEU A 58 6.04 9.97 -17.60
CA LEU A 58 6.81 11.21 -17.55
C LEU A 58 8.31 10.95 -17.38
N ASP A 59 8.71 9.96 -16.61
CA ASP A 59 10.10 9.55 -16.46
C ASP A 59 10.72 9.15 -17.81
N ARG A 60 10.05 8.27 -18.56
CA ARG A 60 10.44 7.92 -19.94
C ARG A 60 10.53 9.15 -20.85
N ARG A 61 9.61 10.10 -20.70
CA ARG A 61 9.62 11.34 -21.49
C ARG A 61 10.78 12.25 -21.08
N ALA A 62 11.05 12.39 -19.79
CA ALA A 62 12.17 13.17 -19.29
C ALA A 62 13.47 12.59 -19.85
N ALA A 63 13.66 11.26 -19.76
CA ALA A 63 14.79 10.57 -20.34
C ALA A 63 14.94 10.82 -21.85
N ALA A 64 13.86 10.69 -22.62
CA ALA A 64 13.86 10.94 -24.06
C ALA A 64 14.18 12.41 -24.43
N CYS A 65 13.88 13.35 -23.53
CA CYS A 65 14.18 14.77 -23.70
C CYS A 65 15.51 15.19 -23.05
N GLY A 66 16.35 14.26 -22.59
CA GLY A 66 17.63 14.59 -21.94
C GLY A 66 17.47 15.21 -20.55
N PHE A 67 16.38 14.92 -19.85
CA PHE A 67 16.09 15.38 -18.49
C PHE A 67 16.21 16.90 -18.33
N GLU A 68 17.05 17.37 -17.41
CA GLU A 68 17.19 18.80 -17.09
C GLU A 68 17.85 19.61 -18.21
N THR A 69 18.49 18.95 -19.18
CA THR A 69 19.24 19.62 -20.26
C THR A 69 18.34 20.36 -21.24
N THR A 70 17.05 20.04 -21.28
CA THR A 70 16.07 20.69 -22.16
C THR A 70 14.85 21.17 -21.39
N GLU A 71 14.18 22.19 -21.94
CA GLU A 71 12.93 22.69 -21.37
C GLU A 71 11.82 21.62 -21.30
N PRO A 72 11.60 20.78 -22.34
CA PRO A 72 10.64 19.68 -22.25
C PRO A 72 10.97 18.64 -21.17
N GLY A 73 12.25 18.35 -20.93
CA GLY A 73 12.65 17.41 -19.88
C GLY A 73 12.52 18.00 -18.48
N ARG A 74 12.88 19.28 -18.25
CA ARG A 74 12.57 20.00 -17.00
C ARG A 74 11.06 20.05 -16.72
N ALA A 75 10.25 20.33 -17.75
CA ALA A 75 8.80 20.33 -17.61
C ALA A 75 8.22 18.94 -17.26
N ALA A 76 8.85 17.86 -17.74
CA ALA A 76 8.47 16.50 -17.37
C ALA A 76 8.81 16.20 -15.90
N LEU A 77 10.01 16.59 -15.44
CA LEU A 77 10.45 16.43 -14.05
C LEU A 77 9.56 17.21 -13.07
N ALA A 78 9.25 18.48 -13.36
CA ALA A 78 8.35 19.28 -12.51
C ALA A 78 6.95 18.64 -12.36
N ARG A 79 6.46 17.95 -13.39
CA ARG A 79 5.20 17.19 -13.32
C ARG A 79 5.33 15.91 -12.51
N MET A 80 6.50 15.27 -12.54
CA MET A 80 6.79 14.11 -11.69
C MET A 80 6.78 14.49 -10.21
N ASP A 81 7.37 15.62 -9.84
CA ASP A 81 7.33 16.13 -8.46
C ASP A 81 5.91 16.35 -7.97
N ALA A 82 5.07 16.98 -8.79
CA ALA A 82 3.65 17.17 -8.48
C ALA A 82 2.91 15.83 -8.32
N LEU A 83 3.30 14.78 -9.06
CA LEU A 83 2.75 13.44 -8.90
C LEU A 83 3.21 12.76 -7.62
N LEU A 84 4.48 12.92 -7.22
CA LEU A 84 5.00 12.39 -5.96
C LEU A 84 4.24 12.99 -4.77
N VAL A 85 4.02 14.30 -4.76
CA VAL A 85 3.18 14.97 -3.74
C VAL A 85 1.75 14.40 -3.74
N ARG A 86 1.20 14.06 -4.90
CA ARG A 86 -0.13 13.45 -5.00
C ARG A 86 -0.15 12.01 -4.48
N ILE A 87 0.89 11.22 -4.76
CA ILE A 87 1.04 9.84 -4.29
C ILE A 87 1.11 9.84 -2.76
N ASP A 88 1.97 10.68 -2.18
CA ASP A 88 2.11 10.83 -0.72
C ASP A 88 0.78 11.20 -0.04
N ARG A 89 0.01 12.12 -0.62
CA ARG A 89 -1.33 12.48 -0.11
C ARG A 89 -2.30 11.30 -0.15
N ILE A 90 -2.26 10.46 -1.18
CA ILE A 90 -3.12 9.28 -1.28
C ILE A 90 -2.73 8.25 -0.22
N GLU A 91 -1.43 7.99 -0.07
CA GLU A 91 -0.89 7.05 0.90
C GLU A 91 -1.19 7.48 2.33
N THR A 92 -0.93 8.75 2.68
CA THR A 92 -1.24 9.30 4.01
C THR A 92 -2.73 9.24 4.33
N ALA A 93 -3.60 9.58 3.37
CA ALA A 93 -5.04 9.49 3.56
C ALA A 93 -5.51 8.03 3.76
N LEU A 94 -4.92 7.09 3.02
CA LEU A 94 -5.23 5.67 3.16
C LEU A 94 -4.71 5.10 4.48
N ALA A 95 -3.51 5.49 4.92
CA ALA A 95 -2.93 5.08 6.20
C ALA A 95 -3.85 5.43 7.38
N ARG A 96 -4.47 6.61 7.35
CA ARG A 96 -5.44 7.09 8.36
C ARG A 96 -6.82 6.45 8.26
N THR A 97 -7.10 5.71 7.19
CA THR A 97 -8.39 5.05 7.00
C THR A 97 -8.29 3.63 7.57
N PRO A 98 -9.00 3.29 8.66
CA PRO A 98 -8.88 1.97 9.27
C PRO A 98 -9.46 0.90 8.36
N ALA A 99 -8.73 -0.19 8.12
CA ALA A 99 -9.24 -1.36 7.42
C ALA A 99 -10.14 -2.18 8.34
N ARG A 100 -11.28 -2.66 7.81
CA ARG A 100 -12.27 -3.45 8.58
C ARG A 100 -12.36 -4.91 8.14
N ASN A 101 -11.65 -5.28 7.08
CA ASN A 101 -11.64 -6.64 6.55
C ASN A 101 -10.34 -6.90 5.78
N HIS A 102 -10.05 -8.17 5.49
CA HIS A 102 -8.81 -8.58 4.83
C HIS A 102 -8.64 -7.95 3.45
N ALA A 103 -9.72 -7.69 2.72
CA ALA A 103 -9.65 -7.09 1.39
C ALA A 103 -9.24 -5.61 1.45
N GLU A 104 -9.71 -4.86 2.44
CA GLU A 104 -9.26 -3.49 2.70
C GLU A 104 -7.81 -3.46 3.18
N LEU A 105 -7.43 -4.36 4.10
CA LEU A 105 -6.06 -4.47 4.61
C LEU A 105 -5.06 -4.80 3.50
N ARG A 106 -5.42 -5.71 2.59
CA ARG A 106 -4.60 -6.05 1.42
C ARG A 106 -4.39 -4.84 0.51
N ILE A 107 -5.43 -4.04 0.28
CA ILE A 107 -5.30 -2.79 -0.49
C ILE A 107 -4.40 -1.79 0.24
N LYS A 108 -4.54 -1.67 1.56
CA LYS A 108 -3.70 -0.79 2.39
C LYS A 108 -2.23 -1.17 2.24
N ILE A 109 -1.90 -2.45 2.41
CA ILE A 109 -0.54 -2.97 2.27
C ILE A 109 -0.04 -2.77 0.84
N GLU A 110 -0.84 -3.08 -0.19
CA GLU A 110 -0.50 -2.88 -1.60
C GLU A 110 -0.06 -1.43 -1.88
N VAL A 111 -0.86 -0.46 -1.43
CA VAL A 111 -0.63 0.96 -1.71
C VAL A 111 0.49 1.56 -0.85
N LEU A 112 0.65 1.10 0.39
CA LEU A 112 1.65 1.63 1.33
C LEU A 112 3.00 0.91 1.24
N SER A 113 3.12 -0.09 0.37
CA SER A 113 4.37 -0.77 0.09
C SER A 113 5.10 -0.12 -1.08
N LEU A 114 6.43 -0.15 -1.01
CA LEU A 114 7.32 0.16 -2.11
C LEU A 114 8.18 -1.07 -2.40
N ASP A 115 8.28 -1.47 -3.67
CA ASP A 115 9.04 -2.65 -4.11
C ASP A 115 8.69 -3.95 -3.36
N GLY A 116 7.42 -4.11 -2.99
CA GLY A 116 6.93 -5.27 -2.27
C GLY A 116 7.22 -5.27 -0.75
N ALA A 117 7.80 -4.20 -0.23
CA ALA A 117 8.03 -4.01 1.20
C ALA A 117 7.16 -2.87 1.76
N LEU A 118 6.45 -3.14 2.86
CA LEU A 118 5.69 -2.13 3.58
C LEU A 118 6.65 -1.09 4.15
N ARG A 119 6.40 0.19 3.87
CA ARG A 119 7.29 1.26 4.33
C ARG A 119 7.18 1.48 5.84
N PRO A 120 8.30 1.69 6.57
CA PRO A 120 8.31 1.76 8.03
C PRO A 120 7.35 2.79 8.62
N GLU A 121 7.17 3.94 7.96
CA GLU A 121 6.28 5.01 8.40
C GLU A 121 4.79 4.63 8.45
N PHE A 122 4.40 3.52 7.80
CA PHE A 122 3.03 3.01 7.84
C PHE A 122 2.87 1.71 8.64
N LEU A 123 3.97 1.17 9.17
CA LEU A 123 3.95 -0.10 9.91
C LEU A 123 2.94 -0.05 11.06
N ASP A 124 2.96 1.02 11.85
CA ASP A 124 2.09 1.17 13.01
C ASP A 124 0.60 1.23 12.61
N ALA A 125 0.28 1.98 11.55
CA ALA A 125 -1.09 2.12 11.04
C ALA A 125 -1.64 0.82 10.43
N VAL A 126 -0.78 -0.04 9.88
CA VAL A 126 -1.17 -1.37 9.39
C VAL A 126 -1.28 -2.36 10.57
N ARG A 127 -0.38 -2.27 11.56
CA ARG A 127 -0.42 -3.12 12.75
C ARG A 127 -1.69 -2.87 13.58
N GLU A 128 -2.06 -1.62 13.77
CA GLU A 128 -3.30 -1.24 14.50
C GLU A 128 -4.54 -1.86 13.85
N ASP A 129 -4.64 -1.81 12.52
CA ASP A 129 -5.74 -2.45 11.78
C ASP A 129 -5.74 -3.98 11.97
N VAL A 130 -4.58 -4.63 11.90
CA VAL A 130 -4.45 -6.07 12.12
C VAL A 130 -4.88 -6.44 13.55
N GLU A 131 -4.41 -5.71 14.55
CA GLU A 131 -4.77 -5.94 15.95
C GLU A 131 -6.28 -5.77 16.16
N HIS A 132 -6.87 -4.71 15.60
CA HIS A 132 -8.32 -4.48 15.68
C HIS A 132 -9.11 -5.65 15.08
N MET A 133 -8.68 -6.16 13.92
CA MET A 133 -9.34 -7.28 13.24
C MET A 133 -9.18 -8.62 13.95
N LEU A 134 -8.12 -8.82 14.76
CA LEU A 134 -7.92 -10.03 15.55
C LEU A 134 -8.70 -10.03 16.87
N LEU A 135 -9.06 -8.85 17.37
CA LEU A 135 -9.77 -8.67 18.64
C LEU A 135 -11.30 -8.57 18.47
N THR A 136 -11.80 -8.46 17.24
CA THR A 136 -13.23 -8.48 16.87
C THR A 136 -13.67 -9.85 16.36
#